data_AF-A0A820S451-F1
#
_entry.id   AF-A0A820S451-F1
#
_cell.length_a   1.000
_cell.length_b   1.000
_cell.length_c   1.000
_cell.angle_alpha   90.00
_cell.angle_beta   90.00
_cell.angle_gamma   90.00
#
_symmetry.space_group_name_H-M   'P 1'
#
loop_
_entity.id
_entity.type
_entity.pdbx_description
1 polymer ?
#
loop_
_entity_poly.entity_id
_entity_poly.type
_entity_poly.pdbx_seq_one_letter_code
_entity_poly.pdbx_strand_id
1 'polypeptide(L)'
;NNNLEFLGSNYYVRILSTIDRELLKTGASVALHKHSNALVDILPPESDSSISMLQADEKPDVDYADIGGLDLQKQEIREAVELPLTHYELYKLIGIDPPRGVLMYGPPGCGKTMLAKAVARHTTAAFIRVVGSEFVQKYLGEGPRMVRDVFRLAKENSPAIIFIDEIDAIATKRFDAQTGADREVQRILLELLNQMDGFDQSINVKVIMATNRADTLDPALLRPGRLDRKIEFPLPDRRQKRLIFSTVTSKMNLSDEVDLEDYVARPDRISGADINSICQEAGMQAVRENRYIVLAKDFEKAYKNVVKKNEQDFEFY
;
A
#
# COMPACT_ATOMS: atom_id res chain seq x y z
N ASN A 1 16.23 16.75 30.81
CA ASN A 1 15.56 17.77 29.99
C ASN A 1 16.57 18.41 29.06
N ASN A 2 16.66 18.00 27.80
CA ASN A 2 17.35 18.79 26.77
C ASN A 2 16.62 18.59 25.44
N ASN A 3 15.60 19.42 25.22
CA ASN A 3 15.07 19.70 23.89
C ASN A 3 16.19 20.40 23.11
N LEU A 4 16.57 19.86 21.95
CA LEU A 4 17.44 20.54 20.99
C LEU A 4 16.71 20.61 19.66
N GLU A 5 15.82 21.59 19.55
CA GLU A 5 15.40 22.15 18.27
C GLU A 5 16.52 23.08 17.80
N PHE A 6 17.23 22.72 16.72
CA PHE A 6 18.12 23.66 16.05
C PHE A 6 17.32 24.55 15.10
N LEU A 7 17.12 25.80 15.52
CA LEU A 7 16.47 26.87 14.76
C LEU A 7 17.21 27.21 13.46
N GLY A 8 16.56 26.95 12.32
CA GLY A 8 16.33 27.87 11.19
C GLY A 8 17.40 28.88 10.70
N SER A 9 18.67 28.72 11.02
CA SER A 9 19.74 29.67 10.71
C SER A 9 20.84 29.04 9.86
N ASN A 10 21.23 29.71 8.77
CA ASN A 10 22.25 29.25 7.84
C ASN A 10 23.65 29.62 8.34
N TYR A 11 24.54 28.65 8.49
CA TYR A 11 25.94 28.85 8.91
C TYR A 11 26.92 28.45 7.82
N TYR A 12 27.99 29.21 7.67
CA TYR A 12 29.17 28.79 6.92
C TYR A 12 30.09 28.01 7.83
N VAL A 13 30.36 26.76 7.46
CA VAL A 13 31.08 25.79 8.28
C VAL A 13 32.38 25.37 7.58
N ARG A 14 33.44 25.16 8.36
CA ARG A 14 34.68 24.53 7.85
C ARG A 14 34.50 23.02 7.79
N ILE A 15 34.84 22.43 6.64
CA ILE A 15 34.86 20.99 6.41
C ILE A 15 36.20 20.45 6.91
N LEU A 16 36.20 19.48 7.83
CA LEU A 16 37.43 18.80 8.24
C LEU A 16 38.01 18.01 7.07
N SER A 17 39.34 17.98 6.98
CA SER A 17 40.07 17.30 5.89
C SER A 17 39.89 15.79 5.86
N THR A 18 39.31 15.21 6.91
CA THR A 18 39.00 13.78 7.04
C THR A 18 37.77 13.36 6.24
N ILE A 19 36.98 14.30 5.75
CA ILE A 19 35.70 14.03 5.08
C ILE A 19 35.87 14.18 3.59
N ASP A 20 35.41 13.16 2.87
CA ASP A 20 35.39 13.20 1.42
C ASP A 20 34.33 14.19 0.92
N ARG A 21 34.76 15.20 0.17
CA ARG A 21 33.89 16.26 -0.31
C ARG A 21 32.92 15.76 -1.37
N GLU A 22 33.23 14.66 -2.04
CA GLU A 22 32.37 14.07 -3.08
C GLU A 22 31.11 13.42 -2.50
N LEU A 23 31.14 13.02 -1.22
CA LEU A 23 30.00 12.41 -0.53
C LEU A 23 28.99 13.44 -0.01
N LEU A 24 29.38 14.73 0.07
CA LEU A 24 28.52 15.81 0.53
C LEU A 24 27.50 16.18 -0.56
N LYS A 25 26.28 15.64 -0.43
CA LYS A 25 25.13 16.00 -1.27
C LYS A 25 24.23 16.99 -0.54
N THR A 26 23.58 17.87 -1.30
CA THR A 26 22.57 18.79 -0.78
C THR A 26 21.44 18.01 -0.09
N GLY A 27 21.20 18.28 1.19
CA GLY A 27 20.17 17.60 2.00
C GLY A 27 20.68 16.44 2.85
N ALA A 28 21.98 16.17 2.88
CA ALA A 28 22.56 15.17 3.79
C ALA A 28 22.59 15.68 5.24
N SER A 29 22.27 14.81 6.20
CA SER A 29 22.44 15.06 7.62
C SER A 29 23.93 15.02 7.97
N VAL A 30 24.43 16.00 8.71
CA VAL A 30 25.85 16.10 9.06
C VAL A 30 26.03 16.35 10.54
N ALA A 31 27.05 15.73 11.13
CA ALA A 31 27.46 15.95 12.50
C ALA A 31 28.37 17.19 12.57
N LEU A 32 27.98 18.16 13.40
CA LEU A 32 28.77 19.36 13.66
C LEU A 32 29.44 19.27 15.03
N HIS A 33 30.69 19.74 15.09
CA HIS A 33 31.41 19.85 16.36
C HIS A 33 30.79 20.97 17.21
N LYS A 34 30.41 20.64 18.46
CA LYS A 34 29.64 21.51 19.37
C LYS A 34 30.20 22.93 19.57
N HIS A 35 31.52 23.11 19.51
CA HIS A 35 32.17 24.40 19.81
C HIS A 35 32.70 25.15 18.60
N SER A 36 33.12 24.43 17.56
CA SER A 36 33.75 25.02 16.37
C SER A 36 32.80 25.05 15.17
N ASN A 37 31.61 24.48 15.31
CA ASN A 37 30.64 24.23 14.25
C ASN A 37 31.28 23.59 13.01
N ALA A 38 32.42 22.90 13.14
CA ALA A 38 33.09 22.24 12.04
C ALA A 38 32.35 20.96 11.66
N LEU A 39 32.31 20.63 10.36
CA LEU A 39 31.71 19.39 9.88
C LEU A 39 32.63 18.22 10.24
N VAL A 40 32.14 17.29 11.08
CA VAL A 40 32.89 16.17 11.64
C VAL A 40 32.64 14.88 10.89
N ASP A 41 31.36 14.63 10.58
CA ASP A 41 30.96 13.41 9.90
C ASP A 41 29.67 13.62 9.11
N ILE A 42 29.42 12.75 8.15
CA ILE A 42 28.14 12.67 7.43
C ILE A 42 27.33 11.58 8.14
N LEU A 43 26.22 11.97 8.74
CA LEU A 43 25.35 11.01 9.40
C LEU A 43 24.60 10.20 8.34
N PRO A 44 24.34 8.90 8.58
CA PRO A 44 23.38 8.19 7.77
C PRO A 44 22.06 8.98 7.79
N PRO A 45 21.35 9.06 6.65
CA PRO A 45 20.08 9.75 6.61
C PRO A 45 19.19 9.15 7.69
N GLU A 46 18.66 9.99 8.58
CA GLU A 46 17.66 9.56 9.55
C GLU A 46 16.52 8.93 8.74
N SER A 47 16.35 7.62 8.84
CA SER A 47 15.14 6.97 8.38
C SER A 47 14.05 7.45 9.31
N ASP A 48 13.19 8.35 8.83
CA ASP A 48 12.01 8.76 9.57
C ASP A 48 11.29 7.50 10.06
N SER A 49 11.03 7.43 11.36
CA SER A 49 10.40 6.28 12.03
C SER A 49 9.01 5.92 11.50
N SER A 50 8.48 6.72 10.57
CA SER A 50 7.24 6.48 9.83
C SER A 50 7.40 5.54 8.64
N ILE A 51 8.61 5.36 8.09
CA ILE A 51 8.83 4.45 6.97
C ILE A 51 8.97 3.03 7.53
N SER A 52 7.86 2.30 7.55
CA SER A 52 7.83 0.88 7.90
C SER A 52 8.43 0.06 6.75
N MET A 53 9.77 -0.02 6.69
CA MET A 53 10.41 -1.01 5.83
C MET A 53 10.16 -2.40 6.43
N LEU A 54 9.29 -3.16 5.80
CA LEU A 54 9.17 -4.59 6.11
C LEU A 54 10.40 -5.26 5.54
N GLN A 55 11.36 -5.60 6.41
CA GLN A 55 12.49 -6.45 6.04
C GLN A 55 11.99 -7.83 5.63
N ALA A 56 12.82 -8.63 4.96
CA ALA A 56 12.45 -9.96 4.48
C ALA A 56 11.90 -10.90 5.59
N ASP A 57 12.20 -10.60 6.86
CA ASP A 57 11.74 -11.34 8.04
C ASP A 57 10.38 -10.88 8.59
N GLU A 58 9.84 -9.74 8.12
CA GLU A 58 8.50 -9.22 8.44
C GLU A 58 7.52 -9.37 7.25
N LYS A 59 7.78 -10.32 6.34
CA LYS A 59 6.87 -10.57 5.22
C LYS A 59 5.48 -10.98 5.72
N PRO A 60 4.41 -10.39 5.19
CA PRO A 60 3.06 -10.77 5.56
C PRO A 60 2.78 -12.22 5.18
N ASP A 61 2.24 -12.99 6.13
CA ASP A 61 1.90 -14.41 6.00
C ASP A 61 0.55 -14.60 5.26
N VAL A 62 0.44 -14.05 4.04
CA VAL A 62 -0.76 -14.18 3.19
C VAL A 62 -0.35 -14.81 1.85
N ASP A 63 -0.94 -15.95 1.50
CA ASP A 63 -0.73 -16.60 0.21
C ASP A 63 -1.85 -16.27 -0.80
N TYR A 64 -1.61 -16.50 -2.10
CA TYR A 64 -2.69 -16.40 -3.11
C TYR A 64 -3.85 -17.36 -2.87
N ALA A 65 -3.62 -18.44 -2.11
CA ALA A 65 -4.62 -19.41 -1.70
C ALA A 65 -5.57 -18.85 -0.63
N ASP A 66 -5.12 -17.90 0.20
CA ASP A 66 -5.96 -17.22 1.20
C ASP A 66 -6.91 -16.17 0.58
N ILE A 67 -6.73 -15.85 -0.70
CA ILE A 67 -7.56 -14.88 -1.42
C ILE A 67 -8.58 -15.65 -2.27
N GLY A 68 -9.85 -15.62 -1.89
CA GLY A 68 -10.92 -16.25 -2.67
C GLY A 68 -11.24 -15.47 -3.96
N GLY A 69 -11.21 -16.14 -5.12
CA GLY A 69 -11.57 -15.55 -6.41
C GLY A 69 -10.52 -14.57 -6.98
N LEU A 70 -11.00 -13.56 -7.72
CA LEU A 70 -10.19 -12.54 -8.40
C LEU A 70 -9.12 -13.11 -9.37
N ASP A 71 -9.44 -14.20 -10.06
CA ASP A 71 -8.49 -14.93 -10.92
C ASP A 71 -7.84 -14.03 -11.98
N LEU A 72 -8.63 -13.15 -12.61
CA LEU A 72 -8.17 -12.19 -13.61
C LEU A 72 -7.20 -11.16 -12.98
N GLN A 73 -7.59 -10.56 -11.86
CA GLN A 73 -6.78 -9.54 -11.18
C GLN A 73 -5.47 -10.13 -10.65
N LYS A 74 -5.51 -11.37 -10.14
CA LYS A 74 -4.31 -12.11 -9.74
C LYS A 74 -3.38 -12.31 -10.92
N GLN A 75 -3.89 -12.76 -12.06
CA GLN A 75 -3.08 -12.94 -13.26
C GLN A 75 -2.45 -11.62 -13.73
N GLU A 76 -3.23 -10.53 -13.81
CA GLU A 76 -2.75 -9.22 -14.24
C GLU A 76 -1.64 -8.66 -13.33
N ILE A 77 -1.77 -8.81 -12.01
CA ILE A 77 -0.70 -8.37 -11.09
C ILE A 77 0.56 -9.23 -11.23
N ARG A 78 0.40 -10.56 -11.37
CA ARG A 78 1.55 -11.46 -11.56
C ARG A 78 2.29 -11.12 -12.85
N GLU A 79 1.57 -10.81 -13.93
CA GLU A 79 2.14 -10.38 -15.19
C GLU A 79 2.82 -9.00 -15.11
N ALA A 80 2.27 -8.08 -14.31
CA ALA A 80 2.83 -6.74 -14.19
C ALA A 80 4.03 -6.66 -13.22
N VAL A 81 4.08 -7.51 -12.20
CA VAL A 81 5.06 -7.42 -11.11
C VAL A 81 6.01 -8.61 -11.07
N GLU A 82 5.50 -9.85 -11.05
CA GLU A 82 6.35 -11.05 -10.90
C GLU A 82 7.14 -11.36 -12.17
N LEU A 83 6.51 -11.26 -13.33
CA LEU A 83 7.13 -11.58 -14.63
C LEU A 83 8.35 -10.71 -14.95
N PRO A 84 8.30 -9.36 -14.79
CA PRO A 84 9.48 -8.52 -15.00
C PRO A 84 10.62 -8.79 -14.02
N LEU A 85 10.31 -9.21 -12.79
CA LEU A 85 11.30 -9.50 -11.76
C LEU A 85 11.99 -10.85 -11.98
N THR A 86 11.25 -11.85 -12.46
CA THR A 86 11.75 -13.22 -12.66
C THR A 86 12.35 -13.44 -14.04
N HIS A 87 11.76 -12.86 -15.09
CA HIS A 87 12.10 -13.13 -16.48
C HIS A 87 12.39 -11.84 -17.27
N TYR A 88 13.26 -10.98 -16.74
CA TYR A 88 13.63 -9.72 -17.39
C TYR A 88 14.27 -9.91 -18.78
N GLU A 89 14.95 -11.02 -19.02
CA GLU A 89 15.58 -11.33 -20.32
C GLU A 89 14.55 -11.44 -21.46
N LEU A 90 13.34 -11.95 -21.18
CA LEU A 90 12.28 -12.05 -22.19
C LEU A 90 11.88 -10.67 -22.70
N TYR A 91 11.76 -9.68 -21.82
CA TYR A 91 11.44 -8.30 -22.20
C TYR A 91 12.54 -7.69 -23.07
N LYS A 92 13.81 -7.94 -22.73
CA LYS A 92 14.96 -7.49 -23.55
C LYS A 92 14.99 -8.12 -24.94
N LEU A 93 14.72 -9.43 -25.04
CA LEU A 93 14.72 -10.13 -26.33
C LEU A 93 13.58 -9.69 -27.24
N ILE A 94 12.40 -9.44 -26.67
CA ILE A 94 11.23 -8.95 -27.40
C ILE A 94 11.39 -7.45 -27.74
N GLY A 95 12.19 -6.71 -26.98
CA GLY A 95 12.42 -5.28 -27.16
C GLY A 95 11.28 -4.41 -26.65
N ILE A 96 10.57 -4.87 -25.62
CA ILE A 96 9.47 -4.14 -24.97
C ILE A 96 9.89 -3.72 -23.56
N ASP A 97 9.47 -2.53 -23.16
CA ASP A 97 9.68 -2.05 -21.80
C ASP A 97 8.69 -2.73 -20.83
N PRO A 98 9.16 -3.23 -19.68
CA PRO A 98 8.26 -3.75 -18.67
C PRO A 98 7.43 -2.62 -18.06
N PRO A 99 6.19 -2.90 -17.60
CA PRO A 99 5.34 -1.89 -16.99
C PRO A 99 6.00 -1.30 -15.74
N ARG A 100 5.93 0.02 -15.56
CA ARG A 100 6.57 0.73 -14.43
C ARG A 100 5.74 0.68 -13.15
N GLY A 101 4.42 0.83 -13.29
CA GLY A 101 3.52 0.92 -12.15
C GLY A 101 2.15 0.27 -12.38
N VAL A 102 1.55 -0.18 -11.29
CA VAL A 102 0.23 -0.80 -11.24
C VAL A 102 -0.68 0.02 -10.33
N LEU A 103 -1.86 0.39 -10.82
CA LEU A 103 -2.92 1.03 -10.03
C LEU A 103 -4.04 0.03 -9.77
N MET A 104 -4.30 -0.26 -8.50
CA MET A 104 -5.44 -1.04 -8.05
C MET A 104 -6.55 -0.10 -7.58
N TYR A 105 -7.75 -0.23 -8.14
CA TYR A 105 -8.89 0.61 -7.78
C TYR A 105 -10.19 -0.19 -7.65
N GLY A 106 -11.14 0.33 -6.88
CA GLY A 106 -12.46 -0.29 -6.67
C GLY A 106 -13.07 0.09 -5.32
N PRO A 107 -14.19 -0.51 -4.90
CA PRO A 107 -14.75 -0.26 -3.57
C PRO A 107 -13.82 -0.77 -2.45
N PRO A 108 -13.94 -0.24 -1.23
CA PRO A 108 -13.24 -0.77 -0.07
C PRO A 108 -13.67 -2.21 0.21
N GLY A 109 -12.82 -2.97 0.91
CA GLY A 109 -13.15 -4.34 1.33
C GLY A 109 -13.08 -5.42 0.23
N CYS A 110 -12.59 -5.09 -0.97
CA CYS A 110 -12.38 -6.07 -2.06
C CYS A 110 -10.99 -6.72 -2.07
N GLY A 111 -10.20 -6.57 -1.00
CA GLY A 111 -8.93 -7.30 -0.83
C GLY A 111 -7.72 -6.74 -1.59
N LYS A 112 -7.74 -5.48 -2.05
CA LYS A 112 -6.60 -4.81 -2.70
C LYS A 112 -5.30 -4.94 -1.90
N THR A 113 -5.34 -4.56 -0.63
CA THR A 113 -4.20 -4.66 0.30
C THR A 113 -3.77 -6.10 0.55
N MET A 114 -4.70 -7.07 0.58
CA MET A 114 -4.38 -8.49 0.74
C MET A 114 -3.63 -9.03 -0.48
N LEU A 115 -4.05 -8.64 -1.69
CA LEU A 115 -3.40 -9.07 -2.92
C LEU A 115 -1.98 -8.51 -3.03
N ALA A 116 -1.75 -7.25 -2.67
CA ALA A 116 -0.42 -6.66 -2.60
C ALA A 116 0.50 -7.43 -1.64
N LYS A 117 -0.01 -7.82 -0.47
CA LYS A 117 0.72 -8.62 0.53
C LYS A 117 1.06 -10.02 0.00
N ALA A 118 0.14 -10.67 -0.71
CA ALA A 118 0.40 -11.98 -1.32
C ALA A 118 1.50 -11.91 -2.38
N VAL A 119 1.51 -10.86 -3.20
CA VAL A 119 2.58 -10.63 -4.21
C VAL A 119 3.93 -10.43 -3.52
N ALA A 120 3.96 -9.67 -2.41
CA ALA A 120 5.18 -9.45 -1.63
C ALA A 120 5.74 -10.75 -1.04
N ARG A 121 4.86 -11.69 -0.65
CA ARG A 121 5.26 -13.00 -0.15
C ARG A 121 5.84 -13.90 -1.25
N HIS A 122 5.20 -13.94 -2.41
CA HIS A 122 5.62 -14.77 -3.54
C HIS A 122 6.87 -14.24 -4.25
N THR A 123 7.23 -12.98 -4.03
CA THR A 123 8.44 -12.37 -4.59
C THR A 123 9.59 -12.33 -3.58
N THR A 124 10.82 -12.43 -4.08
CA THR A 124 12.04 -12.27 -3.27
C THR A 124 12.45 -10.80 -3.11
N ALA A 125 11.71 -9.88 -3.71
CA ALA A 125 11.97 -8.45 -3.68
C ALA A 125 11.72 -7.86 -2.28
N ALA A 126 12.42 -6.78 -1.94
CA ALA A 126 12.13 -5.98 -0.77
C ALA A 126 10.74 -5.35 -0.90
N PHE A 127 9.94 -5.33 0.17
CA PHE A 127 8.59 -4.78 0.14
C PHE A 127 8.49 -3.57 1.07
N ILE A 128 8.29 -2.39 0.48
CA ILE A 128 8.16 -1.13 1.21
C ILE A 128 6.70 -0.73 1.18
N ARG A 129 6.05 -0.76 2.34
CA ARG A 129 4.65 -0.35 2.50
C ARG A 129 4.58 1.05 3.06
N VAL A 130 3.83 1.92 2.40
CA VAL A 130 3.55 3.28 2.86
C VAL A 130 2.06 3.57 2.71
N VAL A 131 1.47 4.30 3.65
CA VAL A 131 0.08 4.77 3.53
C VAL A 131 0.09 6.20 3.01
N GLY A 132 -0.79 6.55 2.07
CA GLY A 132 -0.83 7.87 1.43
C GLY A 132 -0.95 9.02 2.44
N SER A 133 -1.67 8.80 3.54
CA SER A 133 -1.80 9.75 4.65
C SER A 133 -0.50 10.00 5.42
N GLU A 134 0.44 9.06 5.43
CA GLU A 134 1.74 9.21 6.11
C GLU A 134 2.63 10.27 5.45
N PHE A 135 2.42 10.57 4.16
CA PHE A 135 3.14 11.64 3.48
C PHE A 135 2.69 13.04 3.90
N VAL A 136 1.49 13.18 4.47
CA VAL A 136 0.93 14.46 4.89
C VAL A 136 1.40 14.78 6.30
N GLN A 137 2.50 15.52 6.40
CA GLN A 137 3.09 15.94 7.67
C GLN A 137 2.67 17.36 8.07
N LYS A 138 2.80 17.68 9.36
CA LYS A 138 2.50 19.03 9.89
C LYS A 138 3.57 20.06 9.48
N TYR A 139 4.78 19.61 9.22
CA TYR A 139 5.92 20.49 8.90
C TYR A 139 6.12 20.58 7.39
N LEU A 140 6.19 21.84 6.91
CA LEU A 140 6.32 22.12 5.49
C LEU A 140 7.59 21.48 4.91
N GLY A 141 7.41 20.61 3.92
CA GLY A 141 8.52 20.04 3.14
C GLY A 141 9.04 18.70 3.65
N GLU A 142 8.52 18.18 4.76
CA GLU A 142 8.80 16.80 5.18
C GLU A 142 8.19 15.79 4.22
N GLY A 143 6.97 16.02 3.72
CA GLY A 143 6.31 15.10 2.79
C GLY A 143 7.14 14.81 1.52
N PRO A 144 7.59 15.82 0.74
CA PRO A 144 8.46 15.59 -0.41
C PRO A 144 9.82 14.97 -0.06
N ARG A 145 10.35 15.22 1.16
CA ARG A 145 11.58 14.55 1.62
C ARG A 145 11.33 13.06 1.86
N MET A 146 10.25 12.70 2.55
CA MET A 146 9.85 11.31 2.77
C MET A 146 9.69 10.54 1.46
N VAL A 147 9.04 11.13 0.45
CA VAL A 147 8.91 10.51 -0.89
C VAL A 147 10.30 10.16 -1.46
N ARG A 148 11.24 11.11 -1.46
CA ARG A 148 12.60 10.87 -1.93
C ARG A 148 13.32 9.79 -1.13
N ASP A 149 13.13 9.77 0.18
CA ASP A 149 13.75 8.77 1.06
C ASP A 149 13.19 7.37 0.79
N VAL A 150 11.87 7.21 0.59
CA VAL A 150 11.24 5.92 0.21
C VAL A 150 11.78 5.39 -1.12
N PHE A 151 11.91 6.24 -2.15
CA PHE A 151 12.45 5.82 -3.44
C PHE A 151 13.95 5.55 -3.41
N ARG A 152 14.72 6.31 -2.62
CA ARG A 152 16.15 6.02 -2.38
C ARG A 152 16.32 4.66 -1.74
N LEU A 153 15.51 4.39 -0.71
CA LEU A 153 15.52 3.13 0.02
C LEU A 153 15.16 1.93 -0.87
N ALA A 154 14.18 2.09 -1.74
CA ALA A 154 13.82 1.08 -2.74
C ALA A 154 14.96 0.81 -3.74
N LYS A 155 15.71 1.86 -4.11
CA LYS A 155 16.87 1.75 -5.01
C LYS A 155 18.03 1.03 -4.36
N GLU A 156 18.31 1.30 -3.09
CA GLU A 156 19.36 0.62 -2.32
C GLU A 156 19.04 -0.87 -2.10
N ASN A 157 17.76 -1.21 -1.96
CA ASN A 157 17.28 -2.59 -1.75
C ASN A 157 16.73 -3.24 -3.03
N SER A 158 17.20 -2.84 -4.21
CA SER A 158 16.73 -3.40 -5.49
C SER A 158 17.13 -4.89 -5.61
N PRO A 159 16.22 -5.81 -6.03
CA PRO A 159 14.85 -5.56 -6.50
C PRO A 159 13.86 -5.23 -5.38
N ALA A 160 13.02 -4.22 -5.58
CA ALA A 160 12.07 -3.74 -4.57
C ALA A 160 10.67 -3.43 -5.14
N ILE A 161 9.66 -3.58 -4.30
CA ILE A 161 8.26 -3.24 -4.57
C ILE A 161 7.84 -2.17 -3.56
N ILE A 162 7.41 -1.02 -4.06
CA ILE A 162 6.82 0.05 -3.27
C ILE A 162 5.31 -0.09 -3.35
N PHE A 163 4.64 -0.35 -2.23
CA PHE A 163 3.19 -0.39 -2.14
C PHE A 163 2.68 0.85 -1.40
N ILE A 164 1.92 1.68 -2.09
CA ILE A 164 1.27 2.87 -1.54
C ILE A 164 -0.23 2.62 -1.44
N ASP A 165 -0.75 2.49 -0.21
CA ASP A 165 -2.19 2.37 0.05
C ASP A 165 -2.82 3.75 0.20
N GLU A 166 -4.13 3.89 -0.03
CA GLU A 166 -4.89 5.15 0.13
C GLU A 166 -4.23 6.37 -0.57
N ILE A 167 -3.79 6.17 -1.82
CA ILE A 167 -3.11 7.22 -2.59
C ILE A 167 -4.02 8.45 -2.82
N ASP A 168 -5.34 8.30 -2.73
CA ASP A 168 -6.32 9.37 -2.83
C ASP A 168 -6.16 10.47 -1.75
N ALA A 169 -5.49 10.17 -0.63
CA ALA A 169 -5.11 11.16 0.36
C ALA A 169 -4.21 12.27 -0.23
N ILE A 170 -3.32 11.92 -1.16
CA ILE A 170 -2.35 12.85 -1.77
C ILE A 170 -2.59 13.13 -3.26
N ALA A 171 -3.32 12.25 -3.95
CA ALA A 171 -3.51 12.30 -5.39
C ALA A 171 -4.85 12.89 -5.84
N THR A 172 -5.50 13.70 -5.01
CA THR A 172 -6.79 14.33 -5.34
C THR A 172 -6.63 15.44 -6.39
N LYS A 173 -7.49 15.45 -7.42
CA LYS A 173 -7.63 16.55 -8.40
C LYS A 173 -8.11 17.82 -7.68
N ARG A 174 -7.18 18.60 -7.13
CA ARG A 174 -7.51 19.90 -6.51
C ARG A 174 -7.30 21.00 -7.54
N PHE A 175 -8.38 21.41 -8.20
CA PHE A 175 -8.37 22.48 -9.21
C PHE A 175 -8.26 23.89 -8.60
N ASP A 176 -8.50 24.07 -7.30
CA ASP A 176 -8.36 25.35 -6.61
C ASP A 176 -7.74 25.18 -5.22
N ALA A 177 -6.41 25.19 -5.13
CA ALA A 177 -5.69 25.17 -3.86
C ALA A 177 -5.77 26.54 -3.17
N GLN A 178 -6.89 26.79 -2.47
CA GLN A 178 -7.09 28.02 -1.70
C GLN A 178 -6.38 28.03 -0.34
N THR A 179 -6.00 26.86 0.20
CA THR A 179 -5.36 26.71 1.52
C THR A 179 -3.87 26.34 1.39
N GLY A 180 -3.09 26.65 2.44
CA GLY A 180 -1.66 26.30 2.48
C GLY A 180 -1.39 24.79 2.50
N ALA A 181 -2.25 24.01 3.16
CA ALA A 181 -2.15 22.56 3.25
C ALA A 181 -2.32 21.89 1.88
N ASP A 182 -3.23 22.40 1.04
CA ASP A 182 -3.51 21.84 -0.28
C ASP A 182 -2.33 22.02 -1.23
N ARG A 183 -1.62 23.14 -1.11
CA ARG A 183 -0.38 23.39 -1.88
C ARG A 183 0.74 22.45 -1.48
N GLU A 184 0.80 22.04 -0.22
CA GLU A 184 1.79 21.05 0.23
C GLU A 184 1.49 19.66 -0.33
N VAL A 185 0.23 19.22 -0.28
CA VAL A 185 -0.20 17.95 -0.88
C VAL A 185 0.11 17.91 -2.37
N GLN A 186 -0.14 19.00 -3.10
CA GLN A 186 0.24 19.10 -4.51
C GLN A 186 1.76 18.98 -4.74
N ARG A 187 2.59 19.56 -3.87
CA ARG A 187 4.06 19.43 -3.96
C ARG A 187 4.50 17.98 -3.73
N ILE A 188 3.88 17.28 -2.79
CA ILE A 188 4.14 15.85 -2.54
C ILE A 188 3.80 15.03 -3.78
N LEU A 189 2.64 15.26 -4.38
CA LEU A 189 2.22 14.60 -5.61
C LEU A 189 3.19 14.86 -6.76
N LEU A 190 3.60 16.12 -6.97
CA LEU A 190 4.59 16.46 -8.00
C LEU A 190 5.93 15.78 -7.77
N GLU A 191 6.39 15.70 -6.52
CA GLU A 191 7.62 14.98 -6.19
C GLU A 191 7.49 13.47 -6.45
N LEU A 192 6.37 12.85 -6.08
CA LEU A 192 6.08 11.45 -6.39
C LEU A 192 6.13 11.19 -7.90
N LEU A 193 5.53 12.06 -8.70
CA LEU A 193 5.56 11.99 -10.16
C LEU A 193 6.98 12.14 -10.71
N ASN A 194 7.76 13.10 -10.20
CA ASN A 194 9.14 13.31 -10.61
C ASN A 194 10.01 12.09 -10.29
N GLN A 195 9.83 11.49 -9.11
CA GLN A 195 10.55 10.26 -8.74
C GLN A 195 10.16 9.10 -9.66
N MET A 196 8.88 8.91 -9.97
CA MET A 196 8.42 7.86 -10.90
C MET A 196 8.96 8.01 -12.33
N ASP A 197 9.03 9.23 -12.85
CA ASP A 197 9.57 9.51 -14.18
C ASP A 197 11.09 9.35 -14.21
N GLY A 198 11.77 9.81 -13.14
CA GLY A 198 13.22 9.82 -12.98
C GLY A 198 13.88 8.46 -12.75
N PHE A 199 13.12 7.36 -12.69
CA PHE A 199 13.71 6.02 -12.69
C PHE A 199 14.34 5.70 -14.06
N ASP A 200 15.65 5.47 -14.03
CA ASP A 200 16.32 4.71 -15.07
C ASP A 200 15.63 3.35 -15.18
N GLN A 201 15.29 2.94 -16.41
CA GLN A 201 14.68 1.64 -16.71
C GLN A 201 15.55 0.44 -16.28
N SER A 202 16.78 0.68 -15.83
CA SER A 202 17.74 -0.31 -15.35
C SER A 202 17.49 -0.78 -13.91
N ILE A 203 16.73 -0.03 -13.11
CA ILE A 203 16.51 -0.34 -11.69
C ILE A 203 15.21 -1.14 -11.55
N ASN A 204 15.29 -2.36 -11.02
CA ASN A 204 14.16 -3.27 -10.79
C ASN A 204 13.31 -2.83 -9.59
N VAL A 205 12.72 -1.64 -9.67
CA VAL A 205 11.76 -1.12 -8.70
C VAL A 205 10.39 -1.06 -9.34
N LYS A 206 9.38 -1.64 -8.67
CA LYS A 206 7.99 -1.63 -9.11
C LYS A 206 7.13 -0.86 -8.12
N VAL A 207 6.23 -0.02 -8.63
CA VAL A 207 5.32 0.77 -7.80
C VAL A 207 3.90 0.22 -7.94
N ILE A 208 3.29 -0.13 -6.81
CA ILE A 208 1.89 -0.56 -6.73
C ILE A 208 1.15 0.50 -5.91
N MET A 209 0.11 1.08 -6.48
CA MET A 209 -0.75 2.04 -5.78
C MET A 209 -2.15 1.47 -5.62
N ALA A 210 -2.78 1.68 -4.46
CA ALA A 210 -4.16 1.33 -4.22
C ALA A 210 -5.00 2.57 -3.91
N THR A 211 -6.20 2.64 -4.51
CA THR A 211 -7.21 3.66 -4.21
C THR A 211 -8.60 3.04 -4.08
N ASN A 212 -9.45 3.69 -3.29
CA ASN A 212 -10.88 3.39 -3.29
C ASN A 212 -11.68 4.28 -4.26
N ARG A 213 -11.10 5.40 -4.68
CA ARG A 213 -11.75 6.44 -5.48
C ARG A 213 -10.90 6.76 -6.70
N ALA A 214 -11.17 6.08 -7.83
CA ALA A 214 -10.44 6.33 -9.07
C ALA A 214 -10.86 7.64 -9.76
N ASP A 215 -12.08 8.11 -9.48
CA ASP A 215 -12.68 9.34 -10.01
C ASP A 215 -11.92 10.61 -9.55
N THR A 216 -11.42 10.58 -8.32
CA THR A 216 -10.75 11.73 -7.70
C THR A 216 -9.27 11.84 -8.05
N LEU A 217 -8.67 10.81 -8.66
CA LEU A 217 -7.23 10.75 -8.94
C LEU A 217 -6.79 11.72 -10.04
N ASP A 218 -5.66 12.41 -9.83
CA ASP A 218 -5.04 13.27 -10.83
C ASP A 218 -4.77 12.53 -12.16
N PRO A 219 -5.24 13.04 -13.32
CA PRO A 219 -4.98 12.40 -14.61
C PRO A 219 -3.48 12.34 -14.96
N ALA A 220 -2.64 13.16 -14.34
CA ALA A 220 -1.19 13.12 -14.51
C ALA A 220 -0.58 11.77 -14.09
N LEU A 221 -1.13 11.11 -13.05
CA LEU A 221 -0.70 9.77 -12.64
C LEU A 221 -1.07 8.70 -13.66
N LEU A 222 -2.18 8.90 -14.37
CA LEU A 222 -2.76 7.94 -15.32
C LEU A 222 -2.10 7.98 -16.71
N ARG A 223 -1.08 8.83 -16.90
CA ARG A 223 -0.38 8.94 -18.18
C ARG A 223 0.51 7.70 -18.41
N PRO A 224 0.61 7.23 -19.68
CA PRO A 224 1.54 6.16 -20.04
C PRO A 224 2.98 6.50 -19.63
N GLY A 225 3.71 5.53 -19.10
CA GLY A 225 5.06 5.71 -18.54
C GLY A 225 5.09 5.92 -17.02
N ARG A 226 3.93 5.98 -16.35
CA ARG A 226 3.81 6.06 -14.89
C ARG A 226 3.01 4.87 -14.35
N LEU A 227 1.68 4.92 -14.50
CA LEU A 227 0.76 3.83 -14.15
C LEU A 227 0.25 3.16 -15.41
N ASP A 228 1.04 2.21 -15.91
CA ASP A 228 0.77 1.52 -17.18
C ASP A 228 -0.35 0.49 -17.06
N ARG A 229 -0.51 -0.11 -15.89
CA ARG A 229 -1.56 -1.11 -15.62
C ARG A 229 -2.57 -0.58 -14.62
N LYS A 230 -3.85 -0.72 -14.94
CA LYS A 230 -4.98 -0.34 -14.11
C LYS A 230 -5.85 -1.56 -13.91
N ILE A 231 -5.99 -1.97 -12.66
CA ILE A 231 -6.65 -3.22 -12.27
C ILE A 231 -7.85 -2.86 -11.43
N GLU A 232 -9.03 -3.19 -11.96
CA GLU A 232 -10.30 -2.96 -11.31
C GLU A 232 -10.66 -4.13 -10.39
N PHE A 233 -11.08 -3.78 -9.18
CA PHE A 233 -11.63 -4.70 -8.19
C PHE A 233 -13.13 -4.46 -8.12
N PRO A 234 -13.94 -5.22 -8.87
CA PRO A 234 -15.39 -5.15 -8.74
C PRO A 234 -15.84 -5.79 -7.42
N LEU A 235 -17.11 -5.53 -7.06
CA LEU A 235 -17.76 -6.31 -6.01
C LEU A 235 -17.84 -7.79 -6.42
N PRO A 236 -17.76 -8.72 -5.46
CA PRO A 236 -17.69 -10.13 -5.78
C PRO A 236 -18.99 -10.68 -6.37
N ASP A 237 -18.88 -11.34 -7.52
CA ASP A 237 -19.96 -12.10 -8.15
C ASP A 237 -20.36 -13.32 -7.31
N ARG A 238 -21.52 -13.93 -7.58
CA ARG A 238 -21.98 -15.15 -6.89
C ARG A 238 -20.91 -16.25 -6.85
N ARG A 239 -20.20 -16.48 -7.96
CA ARG A 239 -19.08 -17.45 -8.03
C ARG A 239 -17.92 -17.05 -7.11
N GLN A 240 -17.56 -15.77 -7.09
CA GLN A 240 -16.49 -15.24 -6.27
C GLN A 240 -16.86 -15.24 -4.78
N LYS A 241 -18.10 -14.87 -4.42
CA LYS A 241 -18.63 -14.98 -3.06
C LYS A 241 -18.45 -16.40 -2.51
N ARG A 242 -18.83 -17.43 -3.29
CA ARG A 242 -18.63 -18.82 -2.90
C ARG A 242 -17.16 -19.14 -2.59
N LEU A 243 -16.24 -18.70 -3.44
CA LEU A 243 -14.81 -18.91 -3.24
C LEU A 243 -14.31 -18.18 -1.99
N ILE A 244 -14.76 -16.94 -1.75
CA ILE A 244 -14.41 -16.17 -0.55
C ILE A 244 -14.94 -16.86 0.71
N PHE A 245 -16.21 -17.25 0.74
CA PHE A 245 -16.80 -17.99 1.85
C PHE A 245 -16.04 -19.29 2.13
N SER A 246 -15.76 -20.09 1.11
CA SER A 246 -14.98 -21.33 1.24
C SER A 246 -13.57 -21.07 1.80
N THR A 247 -12.89 -20.04 1.30
CA THR A 247 -11.53 -19.71 1.75
C THR A 247 -11.52 -19.24 3.20
N VAL A 248 -12.43 -18.35 3.59
CA VAL A 248 -12.51 -17.82 4.96
C VAL A 248 -12.94 -18.91 5.95
N THR A 249 -13.90 -19.74 5.57
CA THR A 249 -14.42 -20.82 6.43
C THR A 249 -13.51 -22.03 6.51
N SER A 250 -12.53 -22.19 5.61
CA SER A 250 -11.54 -23.29 5.66
C SER A 250 -10.77 -23.36 6.98
N LYS A 251 -10.63 -22.23 7.69
CA LYS A 251 -9.96 -22.12 8.99
C LYS A 251 -10.93 -22.30 10.18
N MET A 252 -12.24 -22.40 9.93
CA MET A 252 -13.28 -22.46 10.95
C MET A 252 -13.88 -23.87 11.07
N ASN A 253 -14.29 -24.24 12.28
CA ASN A 253 -14.98 -25.49 12.53
C ASN A 253 -16.50 -25.30 12.35
N LEU A 254 -17.00 -25.65 11.16
CA LEU A 254 -18.42 -25.54 10.79
C LEU A 254 -19.16 -26.85 11.09
N SER A 255 -20.44 -26.74 11.44
CA SER A 255 -21.34 -27.90 11.46
C SER A 255 -21.67 -28.33 10.03
N ASP A 256 -21.88 -29.63 9.81
CA ASP A 256 -22.35 -30.20 8.53
C ASP A 256 -23.73 -29.63 8.11
N GLU A 257 -24.47 -29.03 9.05
CA GLU A 257 -25.74 -28.36 8.79
C GLU A 257 -25.59 -26.99 8.11
N VAL A 258 -24.38 -26.44 7.98
CA VAL A 258 -24.16 -25.10 7.40
C VAL A 258 -24.00 -25.21 5.88
N ASP A 259 -25.05 -24.83 5.16
CA ASP A 259 -24.96 -24.65 3.70
C ASP A 259 -24.53 -23.22 3.34
N LEU A 260 -23.33 -23.08 2.79
CA LEU A 260 -22.80 -21.80 2.33
C LEU A 260 -23.50 -21.29 1.06
N GLU A 261 -24.14 -22.18 0.28
CA GLU A 261 -24.87 -21.79 -0.93
C GLU A 261 -26.06 -20.89 -0.64
N ASP A 262 -26.74 -21.12 0.49
CA ASP A 262 -27.89 -20.33 0.92
C ASP A 262 -27.52 -18.86 1.15
N TYR A 263 -26.31 -18.59 1.65
CA TYR A 263 -25.81 -17.23 1.85
C TYR A 263 -25.26 -16.61 0.57
N VAL A 264 -24.67 -17.43 -0.30
CA VAL A 264 -24.15 -17.00 -1.61
C VAL A 264 -25.26 -16.63 -2.59
N ALA A 265 -26.41 -17.31 -2.53
CA ALA A 265 -27.56 -17.09 -3.40
C ALA A 265 -28.33 -15.80 -3.10
N ARG A 266 -28.08 -15.16 -1.95
CA ARG A 266 -28.77 -13.92 -1.56
C ARG A 266 -28.37 -12.75 -2.47
N PRO A 267 -29.34 -11.87 -2.82
CA PRO A 267 -29.10 -10.76 -3.75
C PRO A 267 -28.29 -9.60 -3.15
N ASP A 268 -27.96 -9.66 -1.85
CA ASP A 268 -27.29 -8.56 -1.14
C ASP A 268 -25.89 -8.27 -1.70
N ARG A 269 -25.56 -6.99 -1.82
CA ARG A 269 -24.23 -6.53 -2.27
C ARG A 269 -23.28 -6.50 -1.09
N ILE A 270 -22.59 -7.62 -0.87
CA ILE A 270 -21.58 -7.77 0.18
C ILE A 270 -20.17 -7.77 -0.41
N SER A 271 -19.24 -7.08 0.24
CA SER A 271 -17.81 -7.09 -0.09
C SER A 271 -17.09 -8.28 0.54
N GLY A 272 -15.83 -8.51 0.17
CA GLY A 272 -15.02 -9.56 0.80
C GLY A 272 -14.77 -9.31 2.30
N ALA A 273 -14.65 -8.04 2.70
CA ALA A 273 -14.54 -7.64 4.11
C ALA A 273 -15.84 -7.91 4.88
N ASP A 274 -17.01 -7.70 4.27
CA ASP A 274 -18.29 -8.03 4.88
C ASP A 274 -18.43 -9.54 5.09
N ILE A 275 -18.06 -10.34 4.09
CA ILE A 275 -18.07 -11.82 4.20
C ILE A 275 -17.17 -12.28 5.37
N ASN A 276 -15.96 -11.71 5.47
CA ASN A 276 -15.06 -12.02 6.57
C ASN A 276 -15.65 -11.60 7.93
N SER A 277 -16.29 -10.42 7.99
CA SER A 277 -16.96 -9.94 9.20
C SER A 277 -18.13 -10.84 9.61
N ILE A 278 -18.92 -11.33 8.66
CA ILE A 278 -20.01 -12.30 8.91
C ILE A 278 -19.45 -13.58 9.51
N CYS A 279 -18.37 -14.12 8.92
CA CYS A 279 -17.75 -15.35 9.41
C CYS A 279 -17.15 -15.17 10.81
N GLN A 280 -16.47 -14.04 11.05
CA GLN A 280 -15.90 -13.71 12.36
C GLN A 280 -16.99 -13.52 13.42
N GLU A 281 -18.07 -12.82 13.10
CA GLU A 281 -19.17 -12.61 14.04
C GLU A 281 -19.88 -13.93 14.36
N ALA A 282 -20.08 -14.81 13.38
CA ALA A 282 -20.63 -16.15 13.60
C ALA A 282 -19.73 -16.98 14.53
N GLY A 283 -18.41 -16.95 14.31
CA GLY A 283 -17.42 -17.58 15.19
C GLY A 283 -17.46 -17.01 16.62
N MET A 284 -17.54 -15.68 16.76
CA MET A 284 -17.63 -15.02 18.06
C MET A 284 -18.90 -15.38 18.82
N GLN A 285 -20.04 -15.58 18.14
CA GLN A 285 -21.28 -16.05 18.77
C GLN A 285 -21.14 -17.47 19.30
N ALA A 286 -20.53 -18.37 18.52
CA ALA A 286 -20.26 -19.74 18.98
C ALA A 286 -19.34 -19.75 20.20
N VAL A 287 -18.28 -18.94 20.20
CA VAL A 287 -17.37 -18.78 21.35
C VAL A 287 -18.09 -18.22 22.57
N ARG A 288 -18.98 -17.23 22.40
CA ARG A 288 -19.74 -16.60 23.49
C ARG A 288 -20.70 -17.58 24.18
N GLU A 289 -21.16 -18.60 23.45
CA GLU A 289 -21.98 -19.70 23.98
C GLU A 289 -21.14 -20.92 24.40
N ASN A 290 -19.80 -20.80 24.47
CA ASN A 290 -18.86 -21.88 24.79
C ASN A 290 -18.99 -23.12 23.87
N ARG A 291 -19.27 -22.91 22.59
CA ARG A 291 -19.37 -23.97 21.57
C ARG A 291 -18.09 -24.04 20.73
N TYR A 292 -17.69 -25.26 20.38
CA TYR A 292 -16.51 -25.54 19.53
C TYR A 292 -16.86 -25.63 18.03
N ILE A 293 -18.14 -25.55 17.70
CA ILE A 293 -18.68 -25.68 16.33
C ILE A 293 -19.62 -24.52 16.08
N VAL A 294 -19.47 -23.88 14.93
CA VAL A 294 -20.37 -22.81 14.47
C VAL A 294 -21.60 -23.43 13.82
N LEU A 295 -22.79 -22.99 14.25
CA LEU A 295 -24.07 -23.50 13.75
C LEU A 295 -24.68 -22.53 12.73
N ALA A 296 -25.60 -23.02 11.90
CA ALA A 296 -26.32 -22.19 10.91
C ALA A 296 -27.06 -21.00 11.56
N LYS A 297 -27.53 -21.16 12.80
CA LYS A 297 -28.17 -20.08 13.58
C LYS A 297 -27.24 -18.89 13.85
N ASP A 298 -25.94 -19.15 14.02
CA ASP A 298 -24.94 -18.10 14.27
C ASP A 298 -24.64 -17.33 13.00
N PHE A 299 -24.48 -18.04 11.89
CA PHE A 299 -24.33 -17.42 10.57
C PHE A 299 -25.54 -16.56 10.19
N GLU A 300 -26.76 -17.04 10.47
CA GLU A 300 -27.98 -16.28 10.18
C GLU A 300 -28.08 -14.99 11.02
N LYS A 301 -27.70 -15.03 12.30
CA LYS A 301 -27.65 -13.84 13.16
C LYS A 301 -26.55 -12.87 12.70
N ALA A 302 -25.35 -13.38 12.42
CA ALA A 302 -24.23 -12.57 11.94
C ALA A 302 -24.54 -11.90 10.60
N TYR A 303 -25.12 -12.65 9.65
CA TYR A 303 -25.52 -12.11 8.35
C TYR A 303 -26.50 -10.94 8.51
N LYS A 304 -27.52 -11.09 9.35
CA LYS A 304 -28.49 -10.01 9.62
C LYS A 304 -27.85 -8.80 10.27
N ASN A 305 -26.91 -8.98 11.18
CA ASN A 305 -26.25 -7.87 11.87
C ASN A 305 -25.36 -7.07 10.91
N VAL A 306 -24.54 -7.74 10.10
CA VAL A 306 -23.65 -7.08 9.14
C VAL A 306 -24.44 -6.39 8.03
N VAL A 307 -25.46 -7.05 7.47
CA VAL A 307 -26.29 -6.43 6.40
C VAL A 307 -27.09 -5.24 6.93
N LYS A 308 -27.68 -5.33 8.13
CA LYS A 308 -28.38 -4.18 8.75
C LYS A 308 -27.45 -3.01 9.03
N LYS A 309 -26.22 -3.28 9.45
CA LYS A 309 -25.22 -2.23 9.69
C LYS A 309 -24.91 -1.48 8.41
N ASN A 310 -24.75 -2.20 7.30
CA ASN A 310 -24.53 -1.59 6.00
C ASN A 310 -25.75 -0.76 5.55
N GLU A 311 -26.99 -1.23 5.76
CA GLU A 311 -28.20 -0.43 5.46
C GLU A 311 -28.28 0.87 6.27
N GLN A 312 -27.92 0.84 7.56
CA GLN A 312 -27.89 2.03 8.40
C GLN A 312 -26.81 3.02 7.99
N ASP A 313 -25.64 2.56 7.56
CA ASP A 313 -24.57 3.44 7.05
C ASP A 313 -24.99 4.17 5.75
N PHE A 314 -25.93 3.62 4.97
CA PHE A 314 -26.51 4.28 3.79
C PHE A 314 -27.67 5.25 4.12
N GLU A 315 -28.35 5.13 5.27
CA GLU A 315 -29.43 6.05 5.67
C GLU A 315 -28.92 7.41 6.19
N PHE A 316 -27.64 7.52 6.53
CA PHE A 316 -27.02 8.75 7.04
C PHE A 316 -26.40 9.67 5.95
N TYR A 317 -26.55 9.32 4.66
CA TYR A 317 -26.14 10.14 3.51
C TYR A 317 -27.35 10.59 2.68
#